data_AF-A0A9D5M563-F1
#
_entry.id   AF-A0A9D5M563-F1
#
_cell.length_a   1.000
_cell.length_b   1.000
_cell.length_c   1.000
_cell.angle_alpha   90.00
_cell.angle_beta   90.00
_cell.angle_gamma   90.00
#
_symmetry.space_group_name_H-M   'P 1'
#
loop_
_entity.id
_entity.type
_entity.pdbx_description
1 polymer ?
#
loop_
_entity_poly.entity_id
_entity_poly.type
_entity_poly.pdbx_seq_one_letter_code
_entity_poly.pdbx_strand_id
1 'polypeptide(L)'
;MAIGKRIRYFRTLLNLTQKELGRKLGFPERAADVRVAQYESETRVPKQDMIKMLSNILGVSERALTVPDIDTEIGLMHTFFALEDTQHFQIGETENGNMCIYLDKFDTATHTLAQDFRAWYQEYQKFVNGEITREEYDKWRYTFPQIEAERFKENLEELRKKNKTDN
;
A
#
# COMPACT_ATOMS: atom_id res chain seq x y z
N MET A 1 4.28 -0.83 -0.35
CA MET A 1 4.99 -0.33 -1.55
C MET A 1 6.33 -1.03 -1.71
N ALA A 2 6.62 -1.53 -2.91
CA ALA A 2 7.88 -2.22 -3.23
C ALA A 2 9.02 -1.22 -3.53
N ILE A 3 10.27 -1.68 -3.41
CA ILE A 3 11.49 -0.83 -3.35
C ILE A 3 11.67 0.06 -4.57
N GLY A 4 11.31 -0.40 -5.77
CA GLY A 4 11.51 0.39 -7.00
C GLY A 4 10.64 1.63 -7.01
N LYS A 5 9.39 1.50 -6.57
CA LYS A 5 8.46 2.63 -6.44
C LYS A 5 8.94 3.64 -5.39
N ARG A 6 9.52 3.19 -4.25
CA ARG A 6 10.14 4.06 -3.23
C ARG A 6 11.30 4.87 -3.79
N ILE A 7 12.21 4.23 -4.53
CA ILE A 7 13.34 4.91 -5.18
C ILE A 7 12.84 5.98 -6.15
N ARG A 8 11.87 5.64 -6.99
CA ARG A 8 11.26 6.59 -7.94
C ARG A 8 10.62 7.77 -7.22
N TYR A 9 9.85 7.50 -6.17
CA TYR A 9 9.17 8.53 -5.39
C TYR A 9 10.15 9.57 -4.84
N PHE A 10 11.17 9.14 -4.09
CA PHE A 10 12.16 10.06 -3.52
C PHE A 10 13.03 10.74 -4.58
N ARG A 11 13.38 10.04 -5.67
CA ARG A 11 14.10 10.67 -6.79
C ARG A 11 13.29 11.83 -7.38
N THR A 12 12.00 11.60 -7.63
CA THR A 12 11.10 12.63 -8.18
C THR A 12 10.87 13.76 -7.18
N LEU A 13 10.74 13.47 -5.88
CA LEU A 13 10.63 14.48 -4.82
C LEU A 13 11.82 15.47 -4.84
N LEU A 14 13.02 14.96 -5.14
CA LEU A 14 14.25 15.75 -5.27
C LEU A 14 14.47 16.34 -6.68
N ASN A 15 13.50 16.23 -7.59
CA ASN A 15 13.60 16.67 -8.99
C ASN A 15 14.80 16.10 -9.75
N LEU A 16 15.27 14.91 -9.39
CA LEU A 16 16.39 14.25 -10.07
C LEU A 16 15.89 13.43 -11.27
N THR A 17 16.58 13.50 -12.41
CA THR A 17 16.39 12.54 -13.50
C THR A 17 17.01 11.18 -13.14
N GLN A 18 16.56 10.10 -13.79
CA GLN A 18 17.19 8.78 -13.64
C GLN A 18 18.69 8.83 -13.98
N LYS A 19 19.06 9.64 -14.97
CA LYS A 19 20.45 9.83 -15.40
C LYS A 19 21.29 10.53 -14.32
N GLU A 20 20.78 11.59 -13.72
CA GLU A 20 21.49 12.30 -12.64
C GLU A 20 21.66 11.44 -11.39
N LEU A 21 20.62 10.70 -10.98
CA LEU A 21 20.74 9.74 -9.89
C LEU A 21 21.79 8.66 -10.21
N GLY A 22 21.77 8.13 -11.44
CA GLY A 22 22.74 7.13 -11.89
C GLY A 22 24.18 7.64 -11.89
N ARG A 23 24.41 8.90 -12.29
CA ARG A 23 25.73 9.56 -12.19
C ARG A 23 26.18 9.70 -10.74
N LYS A 24 25.30 10.14 -9.83
CA LYS A 24 25.59 10.25 -8.39
C LYS A 24 25.91 8.88 -7.76
N LEU A 25 25.33 7.79 -8.28
CA LEU A 25 25.65 6.41 -7.90
C LEU A 25 26.95 5.87 -8.50
N GLY A 26 27.69 6.69 -9.28
CA GLY A 26 28.94 6.30 -9.92
C GLY A 26 28.76 5.38 -11.13
N PHE A 27 27.57 5.32 -11.74
CA PHE A 27 27.38 4.53 -12.95
C PHE A 27 28.00 5.21 -14.17
N PRO A 28 28.54 4.42 -15.12
CA PRO A 28 29.03 4.96 -16.39
C PRO A 28 27.93 5.76 -17.10
N GLU A 29 28.32 6.89 -17.68
CA GLU A 29 27.42 7.86 -18.34
C GLU A 29 26.41 7.24 -19.30
N ARG A 30 26.86 6.23 -20.06
CA ARG A 30 26.08 5.49 -21.07
C ARG A 30 25.02 4.54 -20.49
N ALA A 31 25.05 4.27 -19.18
CA ALA A 31 24.18 3.29 -18.52
C ALA A 31 23.57 3.82 -17.22
N ALA A 32 23.77 5.11 -16.91
CA ALA A 32 23.36 5.72 -15.65
C ALA A 32 21.83 5.70 -15.48
N ASP A 33 21.11 6.12 -16.51
CA ASP A 33 19.66 6.10 -16.60
C ASP A 33 19.10 4.67 -16.62
N VAL A 34 19.63 3.80 -17.48
CA VAL A 34 19.16 2.41 -17.65
C VAL A 34 19.22 1.65 -16.33
N ARG A 35 20.32 1.78 -15.57
CA ARG A 35 20.46 1.07 -14.30
C ARG A 35 19.51 1.57 -13.22
N VAL A 36 19.23 2.88 -13.18
CA VAL A 36 18.22 3.42 -12.25
C VAL A 36 16.82 2.99 -12.66
N ALA A 37 16.49 3.02 -13.96
CA ALA A 37 15.22 2.52 -14.46
C ALA A 37 14.99 1.04 -14.11
N GLN A 38 16.04 0.22 -14.12
CA GLN A 38 15.96 -1.18 -13.70
C GLN A 38 15.59 -1.33 -12.21
N TYR A 39 16.12 -0.47 -11.34
CA TYR A 39 15.74 -0.46 -9.93
C TYR A 39 14.30 0.02 -9.75
N GLU A 40 13.90 1.09 -10.43
CA GLU A 40 12.55 1.67 -10.30
C GLU A 40 11.44 0.77 -10.86
N SER A 41 11.76 -0.04 -11.86
CA SER A 41 10.87 -1.03 -12.47
C SER A 41 10.90 -2.40 -11.80
N GLU A 42 11.76 -2.59 -10.79
CA GLU A 42 11.94 -3.85 -10.05
C GLU A 42 12.47 -5.02 -10.89
N THR A 43 12.91 -4.75 -12.12
CA THR A 43 13.66 -5.73 -12.94
C THR A 43 15.01 -6.08 -12.32
N ARG A 44 15.51 -5.24 -11.40
CA ARG A 44 16.67 -5.54 -10.57
C ARG A 44 16.44 -5.06 -9.13
N VAL A 45 16.76 -5.90 -8.17
CA VAL A 45 16.74 -5.54 -6.74
C VAL A 45 18.13 -4.99 -6.33
N PRO A 46 18.22 -3.78 -5.75
CA PRO A 46 19.48 -3.25 -5.25
C PRO A 46 19.97 -4.06 -4.03
N LYS A 47 21.26 -4.36 -3.97
CA LYS A 47 21.91 -4.98 -2.81
C LYS A 47 22.13 -3.96 -1.69
N GLN A 48 22.46 -4.41 -0.49
CA GLN A 48 22.62 -3.54 0.69
C GLN A 48 23.55 -2.33 0.47
N ASP A 49 24.74 -2.52 -0.12
CA ASP A 49 25.64 -1.39 -0.39
C ASP A 49 25.01 -0.35 -1.33
N MET A 50 24.20 -0.81 -2.30
CA MET A 50 23.48 0.06 -3.21
C MET A 50 22.31 0.79 -2.51
N ILE A 51 21.62 0.11 -1.60
CA ILE A 51 20.56 0.71 -0.76
C ILE A 51 21.17 1.83 0.09
N LYS A 52 22.33 1.59 0.71
CA LYS A 52 23.07 2.60 1.49
C LYS A 52 23.52 3.79 0.65
N MET A 53 23.97 3.57 -0.58
CA MET A 53 24.32 4.69 -1.47
C MET A 53 23.09 5.49 -1.90
N LEU A 54 22.00 4.80 -2.26
CA LEU A 54 20.74 5.43 -2.61
C LEU A 54 20.18 6.26 -1.45
N SER A 55 20.18 5.71 -0.24
CA SER A 55 19.66 6.39 0.96
C SER A 55 20.44 7.67 1.25
N ASN A 56 21.77 7.61 1.18
CA ASN A 56 22.65 8.78 1.34
C ASN A 56 22.42 9.87 0.27
N ILE A 57 22.27 9.48 -1.00
CA ILE A 57 22.04 10.45 -2.10
C ILE A 57 20.65 11.07 -1.99
N LEU A 58 19.65 10.27 -1.61
CA LEU A 58 18.26 10.72 -1.48
C LEU A 58 17.98 11.42 -0.14
N GLY A 59 18.94 11.43 0.79
CA GLY A 59 18.79 12.05 2.10
C GLY A 59 17.75 11.36 2.98
N VAL A 60 17.56 10.05 2.83
CA VAL A 60 16.57 9.25 3.56
C VAL A 60 17.22 8.10 4.32
N SER A 61 16.52 7.54 5.30
CA SER A 61 16.92 6.28 5.93
C SER A 61 16.89 5.13 4.91
N GLU A 62 17.80 4.16 5.02
CA GLU A 62 17.75 2.92 4.22
C GLU A 62 16.38 2.22 4.34
N ARG A 63 15.77 2.31 5.53
CA ARG A 63 14.44 1.78 5.81
C ARG A 63 13.31 2.44 5.04
N ALA A 64 13.49 3.68 4.57
CA ALA A 64 12.53 4.36 3.71
C ALA A 64 12.52 3.77 2.29
N LEU A 65 13.62 3.13 1.87
CA LEU A 65 13.76 2.48 0.57
C LEU A 65 13.40 0.99 0.62
N THR A 66 13.74 0.28 1.70
CA THR A 66 13.46 -1.15 1.84
C THR A 66 11.99 -1.44 2.17
N VAL A 67 11.56 -2.67 1.90
CA VAL A 67 10.29 -3.16 2.45
C VAL A 67 10.45 -3.18 3.97
N PRO A 68 9.61 -2.47 4.74
CA PRO A 68 9.77 -2.44 6.18
C PRO A 68 9.46 -3.80 6.78
N ASP A 69 10.27 -4.22 7.74
CA ASP A 69 9.99 -5.37 8.60
C ASP A 69 8.89 -4.99 9.59
N ILE A 70 7.65 -5.42 9.30
CA ILE A 70 6.48 -5.11 10.12
C ILE A 70 6.53 -5.74 11.52
N ASP A 71 7.47 -6.65 11.78
CA ASP A 71 7.65 -7.30 13.09
C ASP A 71 8.43 -6.41 14.08
N THR A 72 8.99 -5.28 13.62
CA THR A 72 9.66 -4.29 14.48
C THR A 72 8.87 -2.99 14.55
N GLU A 73 8.89 -2.30 15.71
CA GLU A 73 8.23 -1.00 15.86
C GLU A 73 8.69 0.02 14.80
N ILE A 74 10.00 0.04 14.52
CA ILE A 74 10.57 0.94 13.52
C ILE A 74 10.08 0.59 12.12
N GLY A 75 10.04 -0.69 11.75
CA GLY A 75 9.54 -1.10 10.45
C GLY A 75 8.02 -0.91 10.31
N LEU A 76 7.26 -1.06 11.39
CA LEU A 76 5.84 -0.71 11.43
C LEU A 76 5.64 0.79 11.14
N MET A 77 6.41 1.68 11.78
CA MET A 77 6.34 3.12 11.50
C MET A 77 6.69 3.46 10.05
N HIS A 78 7.75 2.86 9.49
CA HIS A 78 8.09 3.04 8.07
C HIS A 78 7.04 2.46 7.10
N THR A 79 6.22 1.52 7.56
CA THR A 79 5.04 1.05 6.83
C THR A 79 3.96 2.12 6.81
N PHE A 80 3.64 2.72 7.96
CA PHE A 80 2.65 3.79 8.06
C PHE A 80 3.02 5.02 7.21
N PHE A 81 4.28 5.47 7.25
CA PHE A 81 4.74 6.59 6.40
C PHE A 81 4.55 6.29 4.91
N ALA A 82 4.81 5.05 4.49
CA ALA A 82 4.61 4.68 3.10
C ALA A 82 3.13 4.60 2.70
N LEU A 83 2.25 4.26 3.63
CA LEU A 83 0.80 4.29 3.41
C LEU A 83 0.31 5.73 3.25
N GLU A 84 0.84 6.68 4.03
CA GLU A 84 0.59 8.11 3.88
C GLU A 84 1.06 8.63 2.51
N ASP A 85 2.31 8.34 2.13
CA ASP A 85 2.90 8.82 0.87
C ASP A 85 2.22 8.28 -0.40
N THR A 86 1.58 7.10 -0.34
CA THR A 86 1.21 6.35 -1.56
C THR A 86 -0.22 5.88 -1.64
N GLN A 87 -0.92 5.77 -0.51
CA GLN A 87 -2.26 5.20 -0.43
C GLN A 87 -3.26 6.16 0.24
N HIS A 88 -2.90 7.45 0.35
CA HIS A 88 -3.76 8.52 0.87
C HIS A 88 -4.28 8.27 2.30
N PHE A 89 -3.51 7.53 3.09
CA PHE A 89 -3.76 7.46 4.53
C PHE A 89 -3.34 8.77 5.18
N GLN A 90 -4.07 9.17 6.22
CA GLN A 90 -3.75 10.32 7.06
C GLN A 90 -3.72 9.88 8.52
N ILE A 91 -2.89 10.54 9.31
CA ILE A 91 -2.89 10.40 10.77
C ILE A 91 -3.87 11.39 11.39
N GLY A 92 -4.60 10.94 12.41
CA GLY A 92 -5.50 11.78 13.19
C GLY A 92 -5.53 11.36 14.65
N GLU A 93 -6.27 12.14 15.43
CA GLU A 93 -6.54 11.88 16.83
C GLU A 93 -8.06 11.84 17.02
N THR A 94 -8.54 10.79 17.69
CA THR A 94 -9.94 10.66 18.08
C THR A 94 -10.29 11.65 19.20
N GLU A 95 -11.59 11.88 19.43
CA GLU A 95 -12.07 12.76 20.51
C GLU A 95 -11.57 12.34 21.90
N ASN A 96 -11.24 11.05 22.08
CA ASN A 96 -10.73 10.49 23.34
C ASN A 96 -9.20 10.51 23.45
N GLY A 97 -8.50 11.13 22.51
CA GLY A 97 -7.03 11.24 22.49
C GLY A 97 -6.29 10.03 21.92
N ASN A 98 -7.00 9.04 21.37
CA ASN A 98 -6.35 7.90 20.70
C ASN A 98 -5.90 8.29 19.29
N MET A 99 -4.65 7.97 18.95
CA MET A 99 -4.12 8.10 17.59
C MET A 99 -4.77 7.09 16.65
N CYS A 100 -5.11 7.51 15.43
CA CYS A 100 -5.67 6.64 14.41
C CYS A 100 -5.10 6.97 13.02
N ILE A 101 -5.23 6.02 12.10
CA ILE A 101 -4.94 6.20 10.69
C ILE A 101 -6.24 6.00 9.92
N TYR A 102 -6.59 6.92 9.03
CA TYR A 102 -7.82 6.87 8.23
C TYR A 102 -7.56 7.19 6.76
N LEU A 103 -8.48 6.77 5.88
CA LEU A 103 -8.45 7.09 4.45
C LEU A 103 -9.10 8.45 4.20
N ASP A 104 -8.45 9.32 3.43
CA ASP A 104 -9.06 10.57 2.99
C ASP A 104 -10.26 10.32 2.06
N LYS A 105 -11.35 11.07 2.25
CA LYS A 105 -12.64 10.89 1.56
C LYS A 105 -12.66 11.46 0.13
N PHE A 106 -11.64 12.21 -0.28
CA PHE A 106 -11.73 13.09 -1.46
C PHE A 106 -11.04 12.62 -2.75
N ASP A 107 -10.45 11.42 -2.82
CA ASP A 107 -9.81 10.95 -4.05
C ASP A 107 -10.53 9.75 -4.69
N THR A 108 -11.07 9.96 -5.90
CA THR A 108 -11.70 8.94 -6.75
C THR A 108 -10.77 7.79 -7.15
N ALA A 109 -9.44 7.93 -7.01
CA ALA A 109 -8.47 6.88 -7.34
C ALA A 109 -8.43 5.71 -6.32
N THR A 110 -8.95 5.89 -5.11
CA THR A 110 -8.92 4.86 -4.04
C THR A 110 -10.22 4.07 -3.90
N HIS A 111 -11.10 4.12 -4.90
CA HIS A 111 -12.44 3.51 -4.83
C HIS A 111 -12.43 2.03 -4.40
N THR A 112 -11.47 1.23 -4.90
CA THR A 112 -11.36 -0.20 -4.52
C THR A 112 -10.87 -0.38 -3.09
N LEU A 113 -9.82 0.33 -2.67
CA LEU A 113 -9.30 0.22 -1.30
C LEU A 113 -10.32 0.73 -0.26
N ALA A 114 -11.05 1.80 -0.58
CA ALA A 114 -12.11 2.31 0.27
C ALA A 114 -13.28 1.31 0.39
N GLN A 115 -13.62 0.60 -0.69
CA GLN A 115 -14.59 -0.50 -0.65
C GLN A 115 -14.11 -1.66 0.23
N ASP A 116 -12.84 -2.06 0.08
CA ASP A 116 -12.24 -3.14 0.89
C ASP A 116 -12.22 -2.78 2.38
N PHE A 117 -11.86 -1.54 2.71
CA PHE A 117 -11.92 -1.02 4.09
C PHE A 117 -13.34 -1.01 4.64
N ARG A 118 -14.32 -0.66 3.81
CA ARG A 118 -15.73 -0.66 4.21
C ARG A 118 -16.24 -2.08 4.45
N ALA A 119 -15.88 -3.04 3.60
CA ALA A 119 -16.20 -4.45 3.79
C ALA A 119 -15.59 -4.98 5.09
N TRP A 120 -14.31 -4.67 5.33
CA TRP A 120 -13.64 -5.04 6.58
C TRP A 120 -14.32 -4.42 7.81
N TYR A 121 -14.67 -3.14 7.75
CA TYR A 121 -15.38 -2.46 8.84
C TYR A 121 -16.75 -3.11 9.11
N GLN A 122 -17.50 -3.47 8.07
CA GLN A 122 -18.80 -4.14 8.22
C GLN A 122 -18.67 -5.51 8.89
N GLU A 123 -17.72 -6.34 8.48
CA GLU A 123 -17.48 -7.65 9.13
C GLU A 123 -16.97 -7.49 10.57
N TYR A 124 -16.13 -6.47 10.83
CA TYR A 124 -15.70 -6.16 12.18
C TYR A 124 -16.88 -5.76 13.08
N GLN A 125 -17.83 -4.94 12.58
CA GLN A 125 -19.04 -4.56 13.30
C GLN A 125 -19.90 -5.79 13.64
N LYS A 126 -20.11 -6.70 12.70
CA LYS A 126 -20.82 -7.97 12.97
C LYS A 126 -20.14 -8.76 14.09
N PHE A 127 -18.80 -8.83 14.08
CA PHE A 127 -18.05 -9.53 15.12
C PHE A 127 -18.21 -8.87 16.50
N VAL A 128 -18.02 -7.54 16.61
CA VAL A 128 -18.14 -6.85 17.92
C VAL A 128 -19.59 -6.82 18.43
N ASN A 129 -20.58 -6.88 17.55
CA ASN A 129 -21.99 -6.99 17.90
C ASN A 129 -22.42 -8.43 18.25
N GLY A 130 -21.54 -9.43 18.08
CA GLY A 130 -21.84 -10.83 18.36
C GLY A 130 -22.69 -11.55 17.30
N GLU A 131 -22.82 -10.97 16.10
CA GLU A 131 -23.53 -11.59 14.98
C GLU A 131 -22.74 -12.73 14.33
N ILE A 132 -21.40 -12.68 14.43
CA ILE A 132 -20.48 -13.72 13.95
C ILE A 132 -19.44 -14.05 15.03
N THR A 133 -18.90 -15.26 15.01
CA THR A 133 -17.84 -15.68 15.94
C THR A 133 -16.46 -15.14 15.52
N ARG A 134 -15.47 -15.28 16.41
CA ARG A 134 -14.07 -14.94 16.08
C ARG A 134 -13.54 -15.80 14.94
N GLU A 135 -13.90 -17.08 14.92
CA GLU A 135 -13.49 -18.03 13.89
C GLU A 135 -14.08 -17.65 12.52
N GLU A 136 -15.34 -17.22 12.48
CA GLU A 136 -16.01 -16.75 11.26
C GLU A 136 -15.38 -15.46 10.73
N TYR A 137 -15.10 -14.51 11.64
CA TYR A 137 -14.39 -13.27 11.30
C TYR A 137 -12.97 -13.54 10.78
N ASP A 138 -12.21 -14.43 11.42
CA ASP A 138 -10.85 -14.79 11.02
C ASP A 138 -10.84 -15.53 9.69
N LYS A 139 -11.80 -16.42 9.47
CA LYS A 139 -12.00 -17.08 8.18
C LYS A 139 -12.22 -16.05 7.08
N TRP A 140 -13.04 -15.03 7.31
CA TRP A 140 -13.22 -13.94 6.34
C TRP A 140 -11.90 -13.19 6.07
N ARG A 141 -11.17 -12.79 7.12
CA ARG A 141 -9.88 -12.08 6.98
C ARG A 141 -8.84 -12.88 6.20
N TYR A 142 -8.74 -14.18 6.43
CA TYR A 142 -7.73 -15.04 5.81
C TYR A 142 -8.09 -15.52 4.39
N THR A 143 -9.35 -15.35 3.99
CA THR A 143 -9.83 -15.72 2.65
C THR A 143 -10.17 -14.50 1.79
N PHE A 144 -10.01 -13.28 2.30
CA PHE A 144 -10.22 -12.06 1.52
C PHE A 144 -9.27 -12.01 0.29
N PRO A 145 -9.76 -11.62 -0.92
CA PRO A 145 -11.10 -11.14 -1.25
C PRO A 145 -12.07 -12.24 -1.76
N GLN A 146 -11.75 -13.53 -1.60
CA GLN A 146 -12.50 -14.63 -2.21
C GLN A 146 -13.98 -14.65 -1.78
N ILE A 147 -14.25 -14.60 -0.47
CA ILE A 147 -15.62 -14.60 0.06
C ILE A 147 -16.41 -13.38 -0.41
N GLU A 148 -15.77 -12.22 -0.52
CA GLU A 148 -16.42 -11.01 -1.05
C GLU A 148 -16.77 -11.14 -2.54
N ALA A 149 -15.88 -11.75 -3.33
CA ALA A 149 -16.15 -12.03 -4.74
C ALA A 149 -17.28 -13.06 -4.93
N GLU A 150 -17.40 -14.05 -4.05
CA GLU A 150 -18.49 -15.04 -4.05
C GLU A 150 -19.83 -14.36 -3.71
N ARG A 151 -19.88 -13.59 -2.61
CA ARG A 151 -21.07 -12.81 -2.20
C ARG A 151 -21.54 -11.86 -3.30
N PHE A 152 -20.60 -11.19 -3.98
CA PHE A 152 -20.94 -10.29 -5.09
C PHE A 152 -21.59 -11.02 -6.27
N LYS A 153 -21.09 -12.22 -6.63
CA LYS A 153 -21.69 -13.05 -7.68
C LYS A 153 -23.09 -13.51 -7.31
N GLU A 154 -23.29 -14.00 -6.09
CA GLU A 154 -24.59 -14.45 -5.59
C GLU A 154 -25.62 -13.31 -5.63
N ASN A 155 -25.26 -12.13 -5.12
CA ASN A 155 -26.12 -10.95 -5.16
C ASN A 155 -26.51 -10.55 -6.60
N LEU A 156 -25.58 -10.62 -7.56
CA LEU A 156 -25.86 -10.36 -8.97
C LEU A 156 -26.82 -11.39 -9.57
N GLU A 157 -26.70 -12.65 -9.19
CA GLU A 157 -27.63 -13.69 -9.63
C GLU A 157 -29.03 -13.49 -9.05
N GLU A 158 -29.16 -13.10 -7.78
CA GLU A 158 -30.44 -12.77 -7.16
C GLU A 158 -31.11 -11.57 -7.80
N LEU A 159 -30.36 -10.49 -8.07
CA LEU A 159 -30.86 -9.31 -8.78
C LEU A 159 -31.36 -9.67 -10.19
N ARG A 160 -30.62 -10.52 -10.92
CA ARG A 160 -31.03 -11.02 -12.24
C ARG A 160 -32.29 -11.87 -12.17
N LYS A 161 -32.49 -12.64 -11.10
CA LYS A 161 -33.71 -13.45 -10.88
C LYS A 161 -34.91 -12.54 -10.60
N LYS A 162 -34.78 -11.57 -9.69
CA LYS A 162 -35.84 -10.59 -9.39
C LYS A 162 -36.30 -9.81 -10.62
N ASN A 163 -35.36 -9.29 -11.42
CA ASN A 163 -35.69 -8.54 -12.63
C ASN A 163 -36.35 -9.38 -13.74
N LYS A 164 -36.27 -10.71 -13.69
CA LYS A 164 -36.96 -11.63 -14.61
C LYS A 164 -38.36 -12.02 -14.14
N THR A 165 -38.64 -11.92 -12.84
CA THR A 165 -39.96 -12.19 -12.26
C THR A 165 -40.89 -10.98 -12.29
N ASP A 166 -40.32 -9.77 -12.40
CA ASP A 166 -41.07 -8.51 -12.45
C ASP A 166 -41.38 -8.03 -13.90
N ASN A 167 -41.10 -8.87 -14.91
CA ASN A 167 -41.33 -8.62 -16.35
C ASN A 167 -42.15 -9.77 -16.95
#